data_AF-A0A9D6LDW3-F1
#
_entry.id   AF-A0A9D6LDW3-F1
#
_cell.length_a   1.000
_cell.length_b   1.000
_cell.length_c   1.000
_cell.angle_alpha   90.00
_cell.angle_beta   90.00
_cell.angle_gamma   90.00
#
_symmetry.space_group_name_H-M   'P 1'
#
loop_
_entity.id
_entity.type
_entity.pdbx_description
1 polymer ?
#
loop_
_entity_poly.entity_id
_entity_poly.type
_entity_poly.pdbx_seq_one_letter_code
_entity_poly.pdbx_strand_id
1 'polypeptide(L)'
;MMRLGITGFPLLYTKSPRLHRGFLRAAARQGSYEVLPFDPLGGKPGFFRFLDGLRAKGYRGLNVTIPHKEWAYEYAVSRGGPPTLRSGFELVVVGTGGAARGALAGALAGHGLGARAKKISIWGRDAAKVKRLAKLVPASRRAGSRRSNGPVVVVWCLAPLDPPSARLIWNGIAGAREGRELYLYDLNYGDRSDATKDLCSRRRRRAGGGMLERQAAHSFALWAK
;
A
#
# COMPACT_ATOMS: atom_id res chain seq x y z
N MET A 1 -19.85 17.48 13.42
CA MET A 1 -19.95 16.66 12.18
C MET A 1 -18.55 16.23 11.74
N MET A 2 -18.33 14.95 11.42
CA MET A 2 -17.01 14.41 11.08
C MET A 2 -16.61 14.77 9.65
N ARG A 3 -15.51 15.52 9.46
CA ARG A 3 -15.02 15.89 8.11
C ARG A 3 -13.86 15.01 7.71
N LEU A 4 -14.06 14.25 6.63
CA LEU A 4 -13.06 13.34 6.06
C LEU A 4 -12.84 13.71 4.59
N GLY A 5 -11.74 13.23 4.00
CA GLY A 5 -11.57 13.39 2.56
C GLY A 5 -10.47 12.56 1.93
N ILE A 6 -10.27 12.81 0.65
CA ILE A 6 -9.14 12.31 -0.13
C ILE A 6 -8.47 13.44 -0.91
N THR A 7 -7.15 13.49 -0.93
CA THR A 7 -6.36 14.38 -1.79
C THR A 7 -5.41 13.60 -2.72
N GLY A 8 -5.06 14.20 -3.85
CA GLY A 8 -4.33 13.62 -4.97
C GLY A 8 -4.60 14.39 -6.27
N PHE A 9 -3.99 13.97 -7.37
CA PHE A 9 -4.23 14.57 -8.69
C PHE A 9 -3.80 13.63 -9.85
N PRO A 10 -4.67 13.34 -10.83
CA PRO A 10 -6.11 13.56 -10.83
C PRO A 10 -6.85 12.57 -9.90
N LEU A 11 -8.09 12.90 -9.49
CA LEU A 11 -8.92 12.08 -8.60
C LEU A 11 -10.13 11.43 -9.27
N LEU A 12 -10.22 11.44 -10.60
CA LEU A 12 -11.42 11.03 -11.36
C LEU A 12 -11.94 9.62 -11.05
N TYR A 13 -11.06 8.67 -10.76
CA TYR A 13 -11.42 7.24 -10.60
C TYR A 13 -11.37 6.73 -9.16
N THR A 14 -11.29 7.62 -8.16
CA THR A 14 -11.19 7.17 -6.77
C THR A 14 -12.50 6.55 -6.25
N LYS A 15 -12.40 5.33 -5.70
CA LYS A 15 -13.53 4.65 -5.04
C LYS A 15 -13.71 5.06 -3.57
N SER A 16 -12.77 5.82 -3.00
CA SER A 16 -12.78 6.18 -1.57
C SER A 16 -14.05 6.91 -1.11
N PRO A 17 -14.63 7.86 -1.87
CA PRO A 17 -15.88 8.52 -1.46
C PRO A 17 -17.04 7.55 -1.27
N ARG A 18 -17.21 6.58 -2.18
CA ARG A 18 -18.27 5.57 -2.06
C ARG A 18 -18.09 4.72 -0.79
N LEU A 19 -16.87 4.25 -0.53
CA LEU A 19 -16.55 3.42 0.63
C LEU A 19 -16.77 4.16 1.96
N HIS A 20 -16.17 5.34 2.12
CA HIS A 20 -16.23 6.06 3.39
C HIS A 20 -17.61 6.67 3.69
N ARG A 21 -18.36 7.10 2.66
CA ARG A 21 -19.77 7.48 2.86
C ARG A 21 -20.60 6.27 3.28
N GLY A 22 -20.29 5.08 2.77
CA GLY A 22 -20.87 3.82 3.24
C GLY A 22 -20.59 3.56 4.72
N PHE A 23 -19.35 3.72 5.17
CA PHE A 23 -18.99 3.54 6.58
C PHE A 23 -19.61 4.58 7.52
N LEU A 24 -19.68 5.85 7.13
CA LEU A 24 -20.38 6.89 7.89
C LEU A 24 -21.85 6.52 8.12
N ARG A 25 -22.54 6.07 7.06
CA ARG A 25 -23.93 5.59 7.17
C ARG A 25 -24.05 4.35 8.05
N ALA A 26 -23.23 3.34 7.81
CA ALA A 26 -23.27 2.08 8.55
C ALA A 26 -22.97 2.27 10.06
N ALA A 27 -22.16 3.26 10.42
CA ALA A 27 -21.86 3.60 11.80
C ALA A 27 -22.83 4.62 12.42
N ALA A 28 -23.89 5.03 11.71
CA ALA A 28 -24.83 6.08 12.12
C ALA A 28 -24.15 7.41 12.54
N ARG A 29 -23.10 7.82 11.81
CA ARG A 29 -22.33 9.04 12.13
C ARG A 29 -22.55 10.14 11.13
N GLN A 30 -22.88 11.33 11.64
CA GLN A 30 -22.95 12.54 10.82
C GLN A 30 -21.55 12.98 10.38
N GLY A 31 -21.33 13.04 9.07
CA GLY A 31 -20.06 13.45 8.50
C GLY A 31 -20.09 13.62 6.98
N SER A 32 -19.01 14.20 6.45
CA SER A 32 -18.74 14.30 5.02
C SER A 32 -17.48 13.52 4.65
N TYR A 33 -17.45 13.03 3.41
CA TYR A 33 -16.22 12.56 2.77
C TYR A 33 -16.06 13.28 1.43
N GLU A 34 -15.09 14.18 1.37
CA GLU A 34 -14.89 15.16 0.29
C GLU A 34 -13.71 14.79 -0.61
N VAL A 35 -13.78 15.16 -1.89
CA VAL A 35 -12.69 15.01 -2.86
C VAL A 35 -11.99 16.36 -2.92
N LEU A 36 -10.73 16.40 -2.49
CA LEU A 36 -9.95 17.62 -2.28
C LEU A 36 -8.69 17.59 -3.16
N PRO A 37 -8.81 17.83 -4.47
CA PRO A 37 -7.67 17.79 -5.38
C PRO A 37 -6.64 18.84 -4.99
N PHE A 38 -5.36 18.49 -5.13
CA PHE A 38 -4.24 19.41 -4.99
C PHE A 38 -3.37 19.29 -6.22
N ASP A 39 -3.17 20.37 -6.97
CA ASP A 39 -2.33 20.34 -8.16
C ASP A 39 -0.84 20.25 -7.77
N PRO A 40 -0.06 19.27 -8.28
CA PRO A 40 1.38 19.18 -8.00
C PRO A 40 2.17 20.45 -8.37
N LEU A 41 1.66 21.31 -9.26
CA LEU A 41 2.26 22.61 -9.58
C LEU A 41 2.37 23.54 -8.35
N GLY A 42 1.53 23.34 -7.33
CA GLY A 42 1.63 24.07 -6.05
C GLY A 42 2.86 23.69 -5.21
N GLY A 43 3.57 22.63 -5.58
CA GLY A 43 4.80 22.16 -4.93
C GLY A 43 4.61 21.64 -3.51
N LYS A 44 5.68 21.07 -2.95
CA LYS A 44 5.69 20.49 -1.60
C LYS A 44 5.33 21.51 -0.49
N PRO A 45 5.87 22.74 -0.47
CA PRO A 45 5.49 23.73 0.54
C PRO A 45 4.00 24.12 0.47
N GLY A 46 3.46 24.23 -0.75
CA GLY A 46 2.02 24.47 -0.95
C GLY A 46 1.17 23.32 -0.43
N PHE A 47 1.60 22.07 -0.66
CA PHE A 47 0.92 20.89 -0.17
C PHE A 47 0.89 20.84 1.37
N PHE A 48 1.98 21.23 2.04
CA PHE A 48 2.04 21.26 3.51
C PHE A 48 1.08 22.30 4.08
N ARG A 49 1.07 23.52 3.51
CA ARG A 49 0.09 24.56 3.88
C ARG A 49 -1.34 24.11 3.66
N PHE A 50 -1.61 23.38 2.57
CA PHE A 50 -2.91 22.79 2.30
C PHE A 50 -3.32 21.80 3.41
N LEU A 51 -2.43 20.90 3.83
CA LEU A 51 -2.70 19.96 4.92
C LEU A 51 -2.94 20.68 6.26
N ASP A 52 -2.14 21.69 6.59
CA ASP A 52 -2.33 22.52 7.79
C ASP A 52 -3.69 23.23 7.75
N GLY A 53 -4.08 23.77 6.60
CA GLY A 53 -5.39 24.40 6.40
C GLY A 53 -6.57 23.43 6.57
N LEU A 54 -6.44 22.18 6.11
CA LEU A 54 -7.47 21.15 6.36
C LEU A 54 -7.60 20.82 7.84
N ARG A 55 -6.48 20.69 8.57
CA ARG A 55 -6.51 20.48 10.02
C ARG A 55 -7.21 21.63 10.74
N ALA A 56 -6.86 22.88 10.40
CA ALA A 56 -7.50 24.07 10.95
C ALA A 56 -9.02 24.12 10.68
N LYS A 57 -9.45 23.59 9.52
CA LYS A 57 -10.87 23.45 9.14
C LYS A 57 -11.60 22.26 9.82
N GLY A 58 -10.94 21.57 10.75
CA GLY A 58 -11.52 20.47 11.53
C GLY A 58 -11.59 19.12 10.80
N TYR A 59 -10.77 18.91 9.75
CA TYR A 59 -10.69 17.60 9.13
C TYR A 59 -10.08 16.57 10.09
N ARG A 60 -10.84 15.51 10.36
CA ARG A 60 -10.46 14.41 11.27
C ARG A 60 -9.65 13.33 10.58
N GLY A 61 -9.68 13.28 9.24
CA GLY A 61 -9.01 12.25 8.46
C GLY A 61 -8.90 12.57 6.98
N LEU A 62 -7.78 12.17 6.37
CA LEU A 62 -7.49 12.42 4.96
C LEU A 62 -6.75 11.22 4.37
N ASN A 63 -7.32 10.62 3.32
CA ASN A 63 -6.56 9.70 2.47
C ASN A 63 -5.72 10.52 1.48
N VAL A 64 -4.50 10.05 1.18
CA VAL A 64 -3.63 10.66 0.17
C VAL A 64 -3.31 9.65 -0.92
N THR A 65 -3.48 10.05 -2.17
CA THR A 65 -3.11 9.24 -3.34
C THR A 65 -2.08 9.96 -4.21
N ILE A 66 -1.73 9.35 -5.34
CA ILE A 66 -0.77 9.90 -6.29
C ILE A 66 -1.11 11.35 -6.68
N PRO A 67 -0.08 12.20 -6.92
CA PRO A 67 1.35 11.95 -6.73
C PRO A 67 1.85 12.25 -5.31
N HIS A 68 1.00 12.70 -4.38
CA HIS A 68 1.41 13.38 -3.15
C HIS A 68 1.80 12.48 -1.97
N LYS A 69 1.91 11.17 -2.18
CA LYS A 69 2.14 10.19 -1.08
C LYS A 69 3.45 10.45 -0.34
N GLU A 70 4.51 10.82 -1.06
CA GLU A 70 5.83 11.11 -0.47
C GLU A 70 5.78 12.39 0.36
N TRP A 71 5.15 13.46 -0.15
CA TRP A 71 5.01 14.70 0.59
C TRP A 71 4.15 14.55 1.85
N ALA A 72 3.01 13.85 1.75
CA ALA A 72 2.13 13.61 2.90
C ALA A 72 2.82 12.81 4.00
N TYR A 73 3.71 11.91 3.59
CA TYR A 73 4.51 11.15 4.51
C TYR A 73 5.51 12.02 5.26
N GLU A 74 6.31 12.82 4.54
CA GLU A 74 7.25 13.76 5.15
C GLU A 74 6.53 14.69 6.15
N TYR A 75 5.36 15.18 5.78
CA TYR A 75 4.49 15.96 6.66
C TYR A 75 4.02 15.18 7.90
N ALA A 76 3.64 13.91 7.77
CA ALA A 76 3.23 13.12 8.93
C ALA A 76 4.39 12.83 9.89
N VAL A 77 5.59 12.62 9.37
CA VAL A 77 6.80 12.38 10.17
C VAL A 77 7.19 13.62 10.96
N SER A 78 7.17 14.80 10.34
CA SER A 78 7.46 16.07 11.03
C SER A 78 6.46 16.41 12.14
N ARG A 79 5.32 15.69 12.21
CA ARG A 79 4.26 15.87 13.21
C ARG A 79 4.14 14.68 14.18
N GLY A 80 5.13 13.79 14.26
CA GLY A 80 5.16 12.68 15.23
C GLY A 80 4.28 11.48 14.84
N GLY A 81 4.36 11.07 13.57
CA GLY A 81 3.50 10.05 12.94
C GLY A 81 3.32 8.69 13.64
N PRO A 82 2.39 7.84 13.14
CA PRO A 82 1.73 6.79 13.93
C PRO A 82 2.62 5.63 14.39
N PRO A 83 2.23 4.94 15.48
CA PRO A 83 2.90 3.74 15.99
C PRO A 83 2.75 2.55 15.05
N THR A 84 3.74 1.68 15.08
CA THR A 84 4.13 0.83 13.95
C THR A 84 3.82 -0.66 14.19
N LEU A 85 3.31 -1.35 13.14
CA LEU A 85 3.06 -2.81 13.11
C LEU A 85 4.36 -3.64 13.33
N ARG A 86 4.20 -4.88 13.81
CA ARG A 86 5.28 -5.83 14.18
C ARG A 86 6.45 -5.87 13.19
N SER A 87 7.68 -5.83 13.72
CA SER A 87 8.92 -5.95 12.95
C SER A 87 9.25 -7.40 12.60
N GLY A 88 10.12 -7.63 11.60
CA GLY A 88 10.78 -8.93 11.45
C GLY A 88 10.33 -9.85 10.30
N PHE A 89 9.66 -9.33 9.27
CA PHE A 89 9.16 -10.13 8.14
C PHE A 89 10.00 -9.96 6.84
N GLU A 90 9.79 -10.84 5.86
CA GLU A 90 10.31 -10.67 4.49
C GLU A 90 9.25 -10.00 3.60
N LEU A 91 9.63 -8.97 2.87
CA LEU A 91 8.81 -8.35 1.82
C LEU A 91 9.23 -8.89 0.44
N VAL A 92 8.26 -9.38 -0.33
CA VAL A 92 8.46 -9.82 -1.72
C VAL A 92 7.64 -8.90 -2.62
N VAL A 93 8.29 -8.12 -3.48
CA VAL A 93 7.60 -7.29 -4.47
C VAL A 93 7.59 -8.05 -5.80
N VAL A 94 6.40 -8.33 -6.33
CA VAL A 94 6.23 -9.07 -7.59
C VAL A 94 5.86 -8.09 -8.70
N GLY A 95 6.71 -7.99 -9.73
CA GLY A 95 6.59 -7.06 -10.83
C GLY A 95 7.69 -6.00 -10.82
N THR A 96 7.82 -5.29 -11.95
CA THR A 96 8.88 -4.28 -12.15
C THR A 96 8.35 -2.94 -12.68
N GLY A 97 7.01 -2.79 -12.75
CA GLY A 97 6.34 -1.58 -13.24
C GLY A 97 6.28 -0.44 -12.21
N GLY A 98 5.50 0.60 -12.52
CA GLY A 98 5.32 1.76 -11.63
C GLY A 98 4.76 1.39 -10.25
N ALA A 99 3.83 0.43 -10.19
CA ALA A 99 3.27 -0.06 -8.93
C ALA A 99 4.35 -0.75 -8.03
N ALA A 100 5.26 -1.52 -8.63
CA ALA A 100 6.38 -2.12 -7.91
C ALA A 100 7.36 -1.07 -7.39
N ARG A 101 7.67 -0.05 -8.20
CA ARG A 101 8.48 1.11 -7.77
C ARG A 101 7.85 1.85 -6.60
N GLY A 102 6.55 2.13 -6.67
CA GLY A 102 5.83 2.82 -5.59
C GLY A 102 5.75 2.00 -4.29
N ALA A 103 5.50 0.69 -4.40
CA ALA A 103 5.53 -0.22 -3.24
C ALA A 103 6.92 -0.26 -2.59
N LEU A 104 7.98 -0.25 -3.41
CA LEU A 104 9.36 -0.24 -2.94
C LEU A 104 9.76 1.10 -2.33
N ALA A 105 9.40 2.23 -2.94
CA ALA A 105 9.65 3.56 -2.39
C ALA A 105 9.00 3.72 -1.02
N GLY A 106 7.73 3.33 -0.88
CA GLY A 106 7.05 3.31 0.42
C GLY A 106 7.69 2.36 1.44
N ALA A 107 8.25 1.24 0.99
CA ALA A 107 9.01 0.33 1.85
C ALA A 107 10.36 0.92 2.33
N LEU A 108 11.01 1.71 1.49
CA LEU A 108 12.36 2.22 1.73
C LEU A 108 12.40 3.58 2.41
N ALA A 109 11.32 4.37 2.34
CA ALA A 109 11.22 5.70 2.95
C ALA A 109 11.31 5.70 4.49
N GLY A 110 11.51 4.56 5.15
CA GLY A 110 11.82 4.47 6.58
C GLY A 110 10.63 4.29 7.51
N HIS A 111 9.39 4.26 7.00
CA HIS A 111 8.18 4.03 7.77
C HIS A 111 7.19 3.12 7.01
N GLY A 112 6.11 2.68 7.68
CA GLY A 112 5.19 1.67 7.14
C GLY A 112 5.72 0.24 7.19
N LEU A 113 5.06 -0.68 6.48
CA LEU A 113 5.40 -2.12 6.48
C LEU A 113 6.85 -2.36 6.04
N GLY A 114 7.27 -1.81 4.91
CA GLY A 114 8.58 -2.16 4.35
C GLY A 114 9.80 -1.62 5.11
N ALA A 115 9.63 -0.58 5.93
CA ALA A 115 10.69 -0.09 6.79
C ALA A 115 11.15 -1.11 7.83
N ARG A 116 10.26 -2.05 8.17
CA ARG A 116 10.49 -3.12 9.14
C ARG A 116 10.74 -4.48 8.48
N ALA A 117 10.74 -4.54 7.15
CA ALA A 117 11.14 -5.74 6.42
C ALA A 117 12.63 -6.00 6.67
N LYS A 118 12.96 -7.16 7.25
CA LYS A 118 14.35 -7.60 7.45
C LYS A 118 15.02 -7.96 6.12
N LYS A 119 14.21 -8.38 5.16
CA LYS A 119 14.63 -8.81 3.83
C LYS A 119 13.61 -8.32 2.81
N ILE A 120 14.11 -7.78 1.69
CA ILE A 120 13.31 -7.36 0.55
C ILE A 120 13.81 -8.12 -0.67
N SER A 121 12.90 -8.87 -1.30
CA SER A 121 13.12 -9.63 -2.52
C SER A 121 12.26 -9.04 -3.63
N ILE A 122 12.79 -8.94 -4.85
CA ILE A 122 12.04 -8.48 -6.03
C ILE A 122 11.95 -9.64 -7.00
N TRP A 123 10.74 -9.91 -7.47
CA TRP A 123 10.45 -11.01 -8.39
C TRP A 123 9.84 -10.45 -9.67
N GLY A 124 10.34 -10.83 -10.84
CA GLY A 124 9.83 -10.32 -12.10
C GLY A 124 10.45 -11.01 -13.31
N ARG A 125 9.74 -10.98 -14.43
CA ARG A 125 10.13 -11.67 -15.68
C ARG A 125 11.38 -11.08 -16.36
N ASP A 126 11.64 -9.78 -16.15
CA ASP A 126 12.74 -9.05 -16.78
C ASP A 126 13.88 -8.85 -15.78
N ALA A 127 14.94 -9.65 -15.92
CA ALA A 127 16.08 -9.65 -15.03
C ALA A 127 16.81 -8.29 -14.98
N ALA A 128 16.86 -7.55 -16.09
CA ALA A 128 17.50 -6.23 -16.13
C ALA A 128 16.69 -5.20 -15.33
N LYS A 129 15.36 -5.22 -15.44
CA LYS A 129 14.47 -4.38 -14.62
C LYS A 129 14.52 -4.78 -13.14
N VAL A 130 14.56 -6.07 -12.82
CA VAL A 130 14.73 -6.55 -11.44
C VAL A 130 16.04 -6.04 -10.85
N LYS A 131 17.16 -6.20 -11.56
CA LYS A 131 18.47 -5.68 -11.12
C LYS A 131 18.44 -4.18 -10.88
N ARG A 132 17.81 -3.39 -11.75
CA ARG A 132 17.66 -1.94 -11.57
C ARG A 132 16.89 -1.59 -10.29
N LEU A 133 15.76 -2.25 -10.03
CA LEU A 133 15.00 -2.01 -8.81
C LEU A 133 15.73 -2.49 -7.56
N ALA A 134 16.44 -3.62 -7.63
CA ALA A 134 17.21 -4.15 -6.52
C ALA A 134 18.30 -3.18 -6.06
N LYS A 135 18.87 -2.36 -6.97
CA LYS A 135 19.83 -1.30 -6.62
C LYS A 135 19.26 -0.25 -5.66
N LEU A 136 17.94 -0.03 -5.67
CA LEU A 136 17.28 0.90 -4.75
C LEU A 136 17.21 0.34 -3.32
N VAL A 137 17.23 -0.98 -3.15
CA VAL A 137 17.19 -1.62 -1.82
C VAL A 137 18.57 -1.55 -1.16
N PRO A 138 18.70 -1.16 0.12
CA PRO A 138 19.95 -1.22 0.84
C PRO A 138 20.54 -2.64 0.86
N ALA A 139 21.87 -2.77 0.68
CA ALA A 139 22.53 -4.07 0.64
C ALA A 139 22.24 -4.95 1.88
N SER A 140 22.12 -4.32 3.05
CA SER A 140 21.76 -4.97 4.33
C SER A 140 20.36 -5.60 4.38
N ARG A 141 19.51 -5.32 3.39
CA ARG A 141 18.14 -5.83 3.28
C ARG A 141 17.89 -6.65 2.00
N ARG A 142 18.85 -6.75 1.07
CA ARG A 142 18.68 -7.49 -0.20
C ARG A 142 18.62 -9.01 0.01
N ALA A 143 18.01 -9.72 -0.93
CA ALA A 143 18.10 -11.17 -1.00
C ALA A 143 19.58 -11.60 -1.13
N GLY A 144 20.08 -12.35 -0.14
CA GLY A 144 21.48 -12.80 -0.06
C GLY A 144 22.19 -12.41 1.24
N SER A 145 21.77 -11.35 1.94
CA SER A 145 22.48 -10.84 3.13
C SER A 145 21.92 -11.29 4.49
N ARG A 146 20.70 -11.84 4.55
CA ARG A 146 20.07 -12.33 5.80
C ARG A 146 19.09 -13.47 5.55
N ARG A 147 19.14 -14.51 6.38
CA ARG A 147 18.03 -15.47 6.55
C ARG A 147 16.90 -14.77 7.31
N SER A 148 15.67 -14.92 6.82
CA SER A 148 14.46 -14.43 7.52
C SER A 148 13.56 -15.62 7.79
N ASN A 149 13.34 -15.94 9.07
CA ASN A 149 12.44 -17.01 9.50
C ASN A 149 11.02 -16.49 9.79
N GLY A 150 10.82 -15.17 9.69
CA GLY A 150 9.52 -14.53 9.94
C GLY A 150 8.54 -14.74 8.78
N PRO A 151 7.31 -14.22 8.93
CA PRO A 151 6.30 -14.28 7.87
C PRO A 151 6.78 -13.59 6.59
N VAL A 152 6.11 -13.91 5.49
CA VAL A 152 6.39 -13.38 4.14
C VAL A 152 5.21 -12.54 3.71
N VAL A 153 5.47 -11.28 3.38
CA VAL A 153 4.48 -10.39 2.77
C VAL A 153 4.79 -10.26 1.29
N VAL A 154 3.93 -10.79 0.44
CA VAL A 154 4.00 -10.71 -1.02
C VAL A 154 3.12 -9.57 -1.48
N VAL A 155 3.72 -8.53 -2.07
CA VAL A 155 3.00 -7.44 -2.72
C VAL A 155 3.02 -7.68 -4.22
N TRP A 156 1.86 -8.01 -4.76
CA TRP A 156 1.67 -8.39 -6.15
C TRP A 156 1.30 -7.18 -6.99
N CYS A 157 2.26 -6.73 -7.79
CA CYS A 157 2.18 -5.54 -8.63
C CYS A 157 2.19 -5.88 -10.13
N LEU A 158 2.05 -7.16 -10.49
CA LEU A 158 1.96 -7.56 -11.89
C LEU A 158 0.65 -7.07 -12.49
N ALA A 159 0.68 -6.71 -13.77
CA ALA A 159 -0.54 -6.55 -14.54
C ALA A 159 -1.37 -7.85 -14.48
N PRO A 160 -2.69 -7.78 -14.73
CA PRO A 160 -3.55 -8.97 -14.72
C PRO A 160 -2.96 -10.08 -15.59
N LEU A 161 -2.98 -11.29 -15.06
CA LEU A 161 -2.54 -12.51 -15.72
C LEU A 161 -3.71 -13.48 -15.77
N ASP A 162 -3.60 -14.51 -16.60
CA ASP A 162 -4.46 -15.68 -16.46
C ASP A 162 -4.13 -16.43 -15.14
N PRO A 163 -5.10 -17.15 -14.53
CA PRO A 163 -4.86 -17.88 -13.28
C PRO A 163 -3.72 -18.92 -13.34
N PRO A 164 -3.54 -19.70 -14.43
CA PRO A 164 -2.37 -20.60 -14.57
C PRO A 164 -1.02 -19.89 -14.46
N SER A 165 -0.83 -18.78 -15.20
CA SER A 165 0.39 -17.98 -15.12
C SER A 165 0.64 -17.42 -13.72
N ALA A 166 -0.41 -16.95 -13.04
CA ALA A 166 -0.32 -16.47 -11.68
C ALA A 166 0.06 -17.58 -10.69
N ARG A 167 -0.49 -18.80 -10.86
CA ARG A 167 -0.14 -19.98 -10.06
C ARG A 167 1.31 -20.39 -10.24
N LEU A 168 1.84 -20.38 -11.45
CA LEU A 168 3.24 -20.72 -11.70
C LEU A 168 4.20 -19.79 -10.94
N ILE A 169 3.96 -18.48 -11.05
CA ILE A 169 4.75 -17.46 -10.34
C ILE A 169 4.61 -17.63 -8.81
N TRP A 170 3.39 -17.83 -8.34
CA TRP A 170 3.12 -18.04 -6.92
C TRP A 170 3.81 -19.27 -6.36
N ASN A 171 3.79 -20.39 -7.08
CA ASN A 171 4.46 -21.62 -6.66
C ASN A 171 5.98 -21.43 -6.55
N GLY A 172 6.60 -20.69 -7.47
CA GLY A 172 8.01 -20.33 -7.36
C GLY A 172 8.31 -19.46 -6.12
N ILE A 173 7.42 -18.54 -5.78
CA ILE A 173 7.55 -17.68 -4.60
C ILE A 173 7.32 -18.47 -3.30
N ALA A 174 6.28 -19.30 -3.27
CA ALA A 174 5.86 -20.06 -2.09
C ALA A 174 6.78 -21.24 -1.81
N GLY A 175 7.21 -21.98 -2.84
CA GLY A 175 8.13 -23.11 -2.72
C GLY A 175 9.48 -22.69 -2.13
N ALA A 176 10.02 -21.54 -2.53
CA ALA A 176 11.25 -20.99 -1.94
C ALA A 176 11.11 -20.59 -0.45
N ARG A 177 9.90 -20.69 0.12
CA ARG A 177 9.51 -20.19 1.45
C ARG A 177 8.58 -21.19 2.15
N GLU A 178 8.71 -22.47 1.83
CA GLU A 178 7.91 -23.55 2.38
C GLU A 178 7.90 -23.54 3.92
N GLY A 179 6.78 -23.92 4.52
CA GLY A 179 6.57 -23.91 5.97
C GLY A 179 6.32 -22.53 6.60
N ARG A 180 6.62 -21.43 5.91
CA ARG A 180 6.41 -20.06 6.43
C ARG A 180 4.97 -19.58 6.25
N GLU A 181 4.56 -18.60 7.05
CA GLU A 181 3.29 -17.91 6.83
C GLU A 181 3.42 -16.91 5.68
N LEU A 182 2.57 -17.01 4.66
CA LEU A 182 2.56 -16.12 3.51
C LEU A 182 1.31 -15.24 3.51
N TYR A 183 1.50 -13.97 3.25
CA TYR A 183 0.47 -12.96 3.10
C TYR A 183 0.55 -12.39 1.69
N LEU A 184 -0.46 -12.62 0.87
CA LEU A 184 -0.55 -12.02 -0.46
C LEU A 184 -1.39 -10.75 -0.42
N TYR A 185 -0.83 -9.66 -0.93
CA TYR A 185 -1.48 -8.38 -1.19
C TYR A 185 -1.46 -8.12 -2.69
N ASP A 186 -2.57 -8.35 -3.37
CA ASP A 186 -2.73 -7.98 -4.77
C ASP A 186 -3.07 -6.50 -4.90
N LEU A 187 -2.29 -5.75 -5.69
CA LEU A 187 -2.56 -4.33 -5.95
C LEU A 187 -3.55 -4.14 -7.10
N ASN A 188 -3.89 -5.21 -7.84
CA ASN A 188 -4.98 -5.18 -8.80
C ASN A 188 -6.34 -5.17 -8.08
N TYR A 189 -7.33 -4.49 -8.67
CA TYR A 189 -8.67 -4.36 -8.12
C TYR A 189 -9.74 -4.50 -9.20
N GLY A 190 -10.96 -4.89 -8.80
CA GLY A 190 -12.04 -5.26 -9.73
C GLY A 190 -11.76 -6.58 -10.44
N ASP A 191 -12.30 -6.72 -11.65
CA ASP A 191 -12.19 -7.93 -12.50
C ASP A 191 -10.73 -8.28 -12.87
N ARG A 192 -9.81 -7.34 -12.60
CA ARG A 192 -8.37 -7.46 -12.80
C ARG A 192 -7.64 -8.25 -11.70
N SER A 193 -8.33 -8.63 -10.62
CA SER A 193 -7.75 -9.35 -9.46
C SER A 193 -7.98 -10.87 -9.49
N ASP A 194 -8.63 -11.38 -10.55
CA ASP A 194 -9.15 -12.74 -10.61
C ASP A 194 -8.06 -13.81 -10.58
N ALA A 195 -6.92 -13.52 -11.19
CA ALA A 195 -5.78 -14.41 -11.30
C ALA A 195 -5.21 -14.87 -9.94
N THR A 196 -5.31 -14.01 -8.92
CA THR A 196 -4.71 -14.26 -7.61
C THR A 196 -5.70 -14.76 -6.56
N LYS A 197 -6.99 -14.83 -6.92
CA LYS A 197 -8.10 -15.11 -5.98
C LYS A 197 -7.90 -16.39 -5.18
N ASP A 198 -7.31 -17.42 -5.79
CA ASP A 198 -7.22 -18.79 -5.23
C ASP A 198 -5.81 -19.20 -4.81
N LEU A 199 -4.83 -18.31 -4.90
CA LEU A 199 -3.43 -18.64 -4.62
C LEU A 199 -3.16 -18.91 -3.13
N CYS A 200 -3.96 -18.32 -2.23
CA CYS A 200 -3.83 -18.49 -0.78
C CYS A 200 -5.06 -19.19 -0.17
N SER A 201 -5.31 -20.44 -0.54
CA SER A 201 -6.48 -21.19 -0.05
C SER A 201 -6.33 -21.78 1.36
N ARG A 202 -5.12 -21.81 1.97
CA ARG A 202 -4.92 -22.47 3.28
C ARG A 202 -4.23 -21.66 4.39
N ARG A 203 -3.72 -20.46 4.14
CA ARG A 203 -3.20 -19.55 5.18
C ARG A 203 -3.50 -18.08 4.78
N ARG A 204 -4.50 -17.49 5.44
CA ARG A 204 -4.97 -16.08 5.42
C ARG A 204 -4.81 -15.27 4.11
N ARG A 205 -5.83 -15.39 3.25
CA ARG A 205 -6.13 -14.58 2.04
C ARG A 205 -6.32 -13.08 2.31
N ARG A 206 -5.71 -12.18 1.51
CA ARG A 206 -6.08 -10.74 1.41
C ARG A 206 -6.00 -10.20 -0.04
N ALA A 207 -7.00 -10.53 -0.86
CA ALA A 207 -7.13 -10.06 -2.25
C ALA A 207 -7.36 -8.53 -2.37
N GLY A 208 -6.99 -7.96 -3.53
CA GLY A 208 -6.85 -6.51 -3.77
C GLY A 208 -8.11 -5.66 -3.77
N GLY A 209 -9.30 -6.22 -4.04
CA GLY A 209 -10.57 -5.56 -3.69
C GLY A 209 -10.60 -5.28 -2.18
N GLY A 210 -10.41 -6.34 -1.40
CA GLY A 210 -10.31 -6.29 0.05
C GLY A 210 -9.19 -5.40 0.58
N MET A 211 -8.17 -5.04 -0.20
CA MET A 211 -7.18 -4.05 0.19
C MET A 211 -7.79 -2.65 0.20
N LEU A 212 -8.52 -2.25 -0.84
CA LEU A 212 -9.19 -0.94 -0.91
C LEU A 212 -10.25 -0.82 0.19
N GLU A 213 -11.06 -1.85 0.40
CA GLU A 213 -12.05 -1.84 1.48
C GLU A 213 -11.39 -1.86 2.86
N ARG A 214 -10.34 -2.67 3.09
CA ARG A 214 -9.68 -2.73 4.41
C ARG A 214 -8.84 -1.51 4.73
N GLN A 215 -8.14 -0.92 3.77
CA GLN A 215 -7.43 0.34 4.04
C GLN A 215 -8.45 1.43 4.36
N ALA A 216 -9.59 1.47 3.66
CA ALA A 216 -10.65 2.43 3.93
C ALA A 216 -11.30 2.18 5.30
N ALA A 217 -11.59 0.92 5.64
CA ALA A 217 -12.14 0.53 6.94
C ALA A 217 -11.17 0.83 8.08
N HIS A 218 -9.87 0.56 7.89
CA HIS A 218 -8.84 0.85 8.88
C HIS A 218 -8.68 2.36 9.10
N SER A 219 -8.57 3.14 8.02
CA SER A 219 -8.54 4.61 8.11
C SER A 219 -9.79 5.14 8.80
N PHE A 220 -10.98 4.65 8.43
CA PHE A 220 -12.23 5.05 9.08
C PHE A 220 -12.22 4.72 10.56
N ALA A 221 -11.85 3.50 10.96
CA ALA A 221 -11.76 3.09 12.36
C ALA A 221 -10.79 3.96 13.18
N LEU A 222 -9.70 4.46 12.58
CA LEU A 222 -8.78 5.38 13.26
C LEU A 222 -9.41 6.75 13.50
N TRP A 223 -10.11 7.30 12.51
CA TRP A 223 -10.76 8.62 12.62
C TRP A 223 -12.07 8.59 13.42
N ALA A 224 -12.62 7.38 13.55
CA ALA A 224 -13.84 7.07 14.26
C ALA A 224 -13.65 6.89 15.78
N LYS A 225 -12.42 6.92 16.28
CA LYS A 225 -12.17 7.07 17.71
C LYS A 225 -12.43 8.51 18.14
#